data_AF-A0A7X6SSG4-F1
#
_entry.id   AF-A0A7X6SSG4-F1
#
_cell.length_a   1.000
_cell.length_b   1.000
_cell.length_c   1.000
_cell.angle_alpha   90.00
_cell.angle_beta   90.00
_cell.angle_gamma   90.00
#
_symmetry.space_group_name_H-M   'P 1'
#
loop_
_entity.id
_entity.type
_entity.pdbx_description
1 polymer ?
#
loop_
_entity_poly.entity_id
_entity_poly.type
_entity_poly.pdbx_seq_one_letter_code
_entity_poly.pdbx_strand_id
1 'polypeptide(L)'
;MMLSTAIAIFLPTLLGFLIITIILRNDKETFFGERIGLSFPLGAGILTLQIFLLGLMRIPLTLFNSLMPALFELMLLSFWIWKNKIVLIPSISNPGLSLFLEIKSPQNHGLKKCLFALLIIWIIAKLVSVFILTGLRPIFAWDAWANWSAGAKNLLLLKELAA
;
A
#
# COMPACT_ATOMS: atom_id res chain seq x y z
N MET A 1 -17.77 0.44 -11.67
CA MET A 1 -17.01 1.28 -10.72
C MET A 1 -16.46 0.48 -9.53
N MET A 2 -17.24 -0.40 -8.89
CA MET A 2 -16.76 -1.14 -7.71
C MET A 2 -15.66 -2.18 -8.02
N LEU A 3 -15.73 -2.86 -9.18
CA LEU A 3 -14.74 -3.89 -9.56
C LEU A 3 -13.34 -3.32 -9.81
N SER A 4 -13.25 -2.17 -10.49
CA SER A 4 -11.97 -1.50 -10.76
C SER A 4 -11.31 -1.01 -9.48
N THR A 5 -12.09 -0.48 -8.53
CA THR A 5 -11.58 -0.05 -7.23
C THR A 5 -11.13 -1.24 -6.39
N ALA A 6 -11.87 -2.35 -6.42
CA ALA A 6 -11.48 -3.58 -5.75
C ALA A 6 -10.15 -4.11 -6.28
N ILE A 7 -9.95 -4.14 -7.61
CA ILE A 7 -8.68 -4.55 -8.22
C ILE A 7 -7.54 -3.59 -7.83
N ALA A 8 -7.79 -2.28 -7.86
CA ALA A 8 -6.80 -1.26 -7.52
C ALA A 8 -6.32 -1.33 -6.06
N ILE A 9 -7.13 -1.85 -5.15
CA ILE A 9 -6.74 -2.08 -3.75
C ILE A 9 -6.13 -3.48 -3.60
N PHE A 10 -6.75 -4.48 -4.20
CA PHE A 10 -6.38 -5.88 -4.02
C PHE A 10 -4.99 -6.19 -4.60
N LEU A 11 -4.69 -5.71 -5.80
CA LEU A 11 -3.43 -5.99 -6.48
C LEU A 11 -2.20 -5.50 -5.68
N PRO A 12 -2.10 -4.21 -5.26
CA PRO A 12 -0.98 -3.78 -4.43
C PRO A 12 -0.97 -4.48 -3.07
N THR A 13 -2.14 -4.72 -2.46
CA THR A 13 -2.19 -5.43 -1.17
C THR A 13 -1.62 -6.84 -1.31
N LEU A 14 -1.98 -7.58 -2.36
CA LEU A 14 -1.46 -8.92 -2.61
C LEU A 14 0.05 -8.91 -2.85
N LEU A 15 0.52 -8.00 -3.70
CA LEU A 15 1.95 -7.87 -4.03
C LEU A 15 2.77 -7.54 -2.79
N GLY A 16 2.36 -6.53 -2.02
CA GLY A 16 3.03 -6.18 -0.77
C GLY A 16 2.96 -7.28 0.27
N PHE A 17 1.85 -8.03 0.34
CA PHE A 17 1.70 -9.14 1.28
C PHE A 17 2.70 -10.27 1.04
N LEU A 18 2.92 -10.65 -0.22
CA LEU A 18 3.93 -11.67 -0.55
C LEU A 18 5.34 -11.20 -0.16
N ILE A 19 5.67 -9.94 -0.43
CA ILE A 19 6.98 -9.38 -0.10
C ILE A 19 7.19 -9.33 1.41
N ILE A 20 6.21 -8.82 2.15
CA ILE A 20 6.27 -8.76 3.61
C ILE A 20 6.37 -10.15 4.21
N THR A 21 5.65 -11.13 3.66
CA THR A 21 5.72 -12.51 4.12
C THR A 21 7.12 -13.10 3.93
N ILE A 22 7.81 -12.73 2.85
CA ILE A 22 9.20 -13.12 2.61
C ILE A 22 10.16 -12.41 3.58
N ILE A 23 10.00 -11.10 3.78
CA ILE A 23 10.84 -10.28 4.67
C ILE A 23 10.72 -10.76 6.12
N LEU A 24 9.48 -10.95 6.59
CA LEU A 24 9.14 -11.32 7.96
C LEU A 24 9.01 -12.83 8.15
N ARG A 25 9.61 -13.64 7.27
CA ARG A 25 9.48 -15.11 7.31
C ARG A 25 9.96 -15.75 8.62
N ASN A 26 10.93 -15.11 9.28
CA ASN A 26 11.55 -15.60 10.52
C ASN A 26 11.02 -14.89 11.77
N ASP A 27 10.19 -13.87 11.58
CA ASP A 27 9.64 -13.09 12.67
C ASP A 27 8.39 -13.80 13.22
N LYS A 28 8.43 -14.11 14.52
CA LYS A 28 7.38 -14.79 15.26
C LYS A 28 6.44 -13.81 15.98
N GLU A 29 6.82 -12.54 16.04
CA GLU A 29 6.08 -11.50 16.76
C GLU A 29 5.07 -10.79 15.86
N THR A 30 5.33 -10.71 14.55
CA THR A 30 4.42 -10.06 13.61
C THR A 30 3.23 -10.93 13.25
N PHE A 31 2.03 -10.45 13.61
CA PHE A 31 0.78 -11.16 13.34
C PHE A 31 0.21 -10.84 11.95
N PHE A 32 -0.74 -11.67 11.49
CA PHE A 32 -1.30 -11.57 10.14
C PHE A 32 -1.90 -10.19 9.80
N GLY A 33 -2.56 -9.53 10.77
CA GLY A 33 -3.15 -8.21 10.59
C GLY A 33 -2.12 -7.09 10.39
N GLU A 34 -1.00 -7.13 11.10
CA GLU A 34 0.13 -6.21 10.85
C GLU A 34 0.71 -6.41 9.45
N ARG A 35 0.87 -7.68 9.03
CA ARG A 35 1.34 -7.98 7.67
C ARG A 35 0.41 -7.35 6.63
N ILE A 36 -0.91 -7.51 6.76
CA ILE A 36 -1.90 -6.88 5.86
C ILE A 36 -1.80 -5.34 5.91
N GLY A 37 -1.72 -4.74 7.10
CA GLY A 37 -1.66 -3.29 7.26
C GLY A 37 -0.46 -2.67 6.57
N LEU A 38 0.69 -3.36 6.62
CA LEU A 38 1.91 -2.95 5.93
C LEU A 38 1.91 -3.30 4.43
N SER A 39 1.08 -4.26 4.00
CA SER A 39 1.08 -4.78 2.63
C SER A 39 0.63 -3.74 1.61
N PHE A 40 -0.46 -3.05 1.88
CA PHE A 40 -0.98 -2.04 0.94
C PHE A 40 0.04 -0.93 0.63
N PRO A 41 0.61 -0.19 1.61
CA PRO A 41 1.55 0.88 1.31
C PRO A 41 2.82 0.38 0.60
N LEU A 42 3.34 -0.79 0.98
CA LEU A 42 4.51 -1.37 0.33
C LEU A 42 4.22 -1.71 -1.13
N GLY A 43 3.15 -2.47 -1.39
CA GLY A 43 2.80 -2.88 -2.74
C GLY A 43 2.36 -1.71 -3.62
N ALA A 44 1.66 -0.71 -3.06
CA ALA A 44 1.31 0.52 -3.77
C ALA A 44 2.57 1.33 -4.14
N GLY A 45 3.56 1.39 -3.26
CA GLY A 45 4.85 2.02 -3.54
C GLY A 45 5.59 1.33 -4.69
N ILE A 46 5.62 0.00 -4.70
CA ILE A 46 6.25 -0.79 -5.78
C ILE A 46 5.54 -0.61 -7.10
N LEU A 47 4.20 -0.71 -7.13
CA LEU A 47 3.43 -0.48 -8.35
C LEU A 47 3.63 0.93 -8.91
N THR A 48 3.67 1.93 -8.02
CA THR A 48 3.91 3.33 -8.41
C THR A 48 5.30 3.49 -9.02
N LEU A 49 6.32 2.88 -8.41
CA LEU A 49 7.68 2.88 -8.94
C LEU A 49 7.75 2.18 -10.32
N GLN A 50 7.07 1.04 -10.49
CA GLN A 50 7.02 0.33 -11.78
C GLN A 50 6.39 1.20 -12.87
N ILE A 51 5.23 1.81 -12.60
CA ILE A 51 4.55 2.70 -13.55
C ILE A 51 5.44 3.90 -13.89
N PHE A 52 6.12 4.46 -12.90
CA PHE A 52 7.06 5.56 -13.10
C PHE A 52 8.22 5.14 -14.01
N LEU A 53 8.83 3.97 -13.77
CA LEU A 53 9.91 3.44 -14.60
C LEU A 53 9.46 3.13 -16.03
N LEU A 54 8.26 2.56 -16.23
CA LEU A 54 7.68 2.37 -17.55
C LEU A 54 7.51 3.70 -18.29
N GLY A 55 7.05 4.73 -17.59
CA GLY A 55 6.95 6.10 -18.09
C GLY A 55 8.31 6.67 -18.52
N LEU A 56 9.34 6.49 -17.70
CA LEU A 56 10.71 6.90 -18.03
C LEU A 56 11.26 6.18 -19.27
N MET A 57 10.95 4.89 -19.43
CA MET A 57 11.31 4.09 -20.61
C MET A 57 10.47 4.43 -21.85
N ARG A 58 9.51 5.37 -21.75
CA ARG A 58 8.59 5.75 -22.82
C ARG A 58 7.73 4.56 -23.32
N ILE A 59 7.50 3.57 -22.46
CA ILE A 59 6.60 2.47 -22.76
C ILE A 59 5.16 3.00 -22.64
N PRO A 60 4.29 2.76 -23.64
CA PRO A 60 2.92 3.26 -23.56
C PRO A 60 2.21 2.63 -22.36
N LEU A 61 1.61 3.46 -21.50
CA LEU A 61 0.91 3.07 -20.28
C LEU A 61 -0.48 2.48 -20.57
N THR A 62 -0.51 1.45 -21.40
CA THR A 62 -1.71 0.62 -21.58
C THR A 62 -1.92 -0.25 -20.34
N LEU A 63 -3.16 -0.70 -20.12
CA LEU A 63 -3.49 -1.59 -19.02
C LEU A 63 -2.65 -2.87 -19.03
N PHE A 64 -2.32 -3.38 -20.23
CA PHE A 64 -1.46 -4.53 -20.37
C PHE A 64 -0.03 -4.24 -19.91
N ASN A 65 0.58 -3.16 -20.40
CA ASN A 65 1.97 -2.82 -20.09
C ASN A 65 2.16 -2.43 -18.63
N SER A 66 1.17 -1.80 -17.99
CA SER A 66 1.24 -1.44 -16.58
C SER A 66 1.04 -2.62 -15.64
N LEU A 67 0.22 -3.61 -16.02
CA LEU A 67 -0.02 -4.81 -15.20
C LEU A 67 1.03 -5.90 -15.40
N MET A 68 1.65 -5.98 -16.57
CA MET A 68 2.56 -7.09 -16.89
C MET A 68 3.72 -7.23 -15.88
N PRO A 69 4.43 -6.15 -15.47
CA PRO A 69 5.50 -6.26 -14.47
C PRO A 69 4.98 -6.75 -13.11
N ALA A 70 3.83 -6.23 -12.67
CA ALA A 70 3.21 -6.63 -11.41
C ALA A 70 2.81 -8.11 -11.41
N LEU A 71 2.20 -8.59 -12.50
CA LEU A 71 1.83 -10.00 -12.65
C LEU A 71 3.05 -10.91 -12.69
N PHE A 72 4.11 -10.49 -13.41
CA PHE A 72 5.36 -11.23 -13.46
C PHE A 72 6.02 -11.32 -12.08
N GLU A 73 6.05 -10.22 -11.33
CA GLU A 73 6.57 -10.18 -9.97
C GLU A 73 5.73 -11.06 -9.02
N LEU A 74 4.40 -11.00 -9.11
CA LEU A 74 3.51 -11.90 -8.35
C LEU A 74 3.80 -13.38 -8.64
N MET A 75 4.02 -13.74 -9.91
CA MET A 75 4.40 -15.11 -10.28
C MET A 75 5.75 -15.51 -9.66
N LEU A 76 6.76 -14.64 -9.76
CA LEU A 76 8.09 -14.91 -9.19
C LEU A 76 8.06 -15.04 -7.67
N LEU A 77 7.38 -14.13 -6.97
CA LEU A 77 7.26 -14.17 -5.52
C LEU A 77 6.49 -15.40 -5.06
N SER A 78 5.38 -15.74 -5.73
CA SER A 78 4.60 -16.95 -5.43
C SER A 78 5.42 -18.21 -5.63
N PHE A 79 6.17 -18.29 -6.74
CA PHE A 79 7.08 -19.40 -7.01
C PHE A 79 8.18 -19.49 -5.94
N TRP A 80 8.75 -18.37 -5.51
CA TRP A 80 9.80 -18.34 -4.50
C TRP A 80 9.30 -18.76 -3.11
N ILE A 81 8.10 -18.31 -2.72
CA ILE A 81 7.42 -18.73 -1.49
C ILE A 81 7.17 -20.24 -1.50
N TRP A 82 6.65 -20.76 -2.62
CA TRP A 82 6.41 -22.19 -2.79
C TRP A 82 7.71 -23.01 -2.70
N LYS A 83 8.75 -22.59 -3.45
CA LYS A 83 10.06 -23.25 -3.47
C LYS A 83 10.71 -23.33 -2.08
N ASN A 84 10.58 -22.26 -1.29
CA ASN A 84 11.16 -22.19 0.05
C ASN A 84 10.24 -22.69 1.17
N LYS A 85 9.01 -23.13 0.85
CA LYS A 85 7.99 -23.55 1.82
C LYS A 85 7.73 -22.48 2.89
N ILE A 86 7.71 -21.20 2.49
CA ILE A 86 7.44 -20.09 3.42
C ILE A 86 5.95 -20.15 3.82
N VAL A 87 5.68 -20.12 5.11
CA VAL A 87 4.33 -20.15 5.65
C VAL A 87 3.68 -18.78 5.47
N LEU A 88 2.58 -18.73 4.69
CA LEU A 88 1.84 -17.50 4.39
C LEU A 88 1.08 -16.95 5.60
N ILE A 89 0.49 -17.85 6.39
CA ILE A 89 -0.30 -17.51 7.57
C ILE A 89 0.56 -17.87 8.78
N PRO A 90 1.21 -16.90 9.45
CA PRO A 90 1.98 -17.20 10.64
C PRO A 90 1.09 -17.91 11.67
N SER A 91 1.62 -18.96 12.30
CA SER A 91 0.93 -19.63 13.40
C SER A 91 0.57 -18.59 14.44
N ILE A 92 -0.69 -18.60 14.90
CA ILE A 92 -1.26 -17.60 15.80
C ILE A 92 -0.61 -17.76 17.18
N SER A 93 0.60 -17.24 17.35
CA SER A 93 1.27 -17.14 18.65
C SER A 93 0.83 -15.86 19.36
N ASN A 94 -0.48 -15.60 19.47
CA ASN A 94 -1.12 -14.49 20.20
C ASN A 94 -0.33 -13.14 20.38
N PRO A 95 0.34 -12.55 19.38
CA PRO A 95 1.08 -11.31 19.61
C PRO A 95 0.15 -10.10 19.52
N GLY A 96 -0.89 -10.13 18.67
CA GLY A 96 -1.89 -9.05 18.59
C GLY A 96 -2.72 -8.89 19.88
N LEU A 97 -2.84 -9.95 20.68
CA LEU A 97 -3.40 -9.88 22.03
C LEU A 97 -2.43 -9.19 22.98
N SER A 98 -1.12 -9.21 22.73
CA SER A 98 -0.10 -8.59 23.60
C SER A 98 -0.26 -7.07 23.67
N LEU A 99 -0.54 -6.35 22.57
CA LEU A 99 -0.82 -4.91 22.62
C LEU A 99 -2.10 -4.60 23.40
N PHE A 100 -3.18 -5.37 23.20
CA PHE A 100 -4.41 -5.20 23.98
C PHE A 100 -4.22 -5.60 25.45
N LEU A 101 -3.44 -6.62 25.75
CA LEU A 101 -3.07 -7.06 27.09
C LEU A 101 -2.11 -6.06 27.77
N GLU A 102 -1.23 -5.43 27.01
CA GLU A 102 -0.29 -4.40 27.47
C GLU A 102 -1.02 -3.08 27.76
N ILE A 103 -2.02 -2.73 26.96
CA ILE A 103 -2.97 -1.64 27.25
C ILE A 103 -3.83 -1.97 28.49
N LYS A 104 -4.16 -3.24 28.69
CA LYS A 104 -4.89 -3.74 29.87
C LYS A 104 -4.00 -3.97 31.09
N SER A 105 -2.68 -3.81 30.96
CA SER A 105 -1.75 -3.98 32.08
C SER A 105 -1.97 -2.88 33.13
N PRO A 106 -1.84 -3.20 34.43
CA PRO A 106 -2.20 -2.29 35.52
C PRO A 106 -1.28 -1.07 35.67
N GLN A 107 -0.13 -1.03 34.98
CA GLN A 107 0.81 0.09 35.04
C GLN A 107 0.44 1.17 34.01
N ASN A 108 0.08 2.37 34.51
CA ASN A 108 -0.27 3.59 33.73
C ASN A 108 -1.50 3.48 32.81
N HIS A 109 -2.55 2.84 33.31
CA HIS A 109 -3.80 2.58 32.59
C HIS A 109 -4.54 3.84 32.10
N GLY A 110 -4.48 4.96 32.83
CA GLY A 110 -5.19 6.21 32.45
C GLY A 110 -4.60 6.91 31.23
N LEU A 111 -3.28 7.12 31.23
CA LEU A 111 -2.58 7.81 30.14
C LEU A 111 -2.57 6.97 28.86
N LYS A 112 -2.33 5.65 28.97
CA LYS A 112 -2.39 4.73 27.83
C LYS A 112 -3.77 4.69 27.18
N LYS A 113 -4.84 4.64 27.99
CA LYS A 113 -6.23 4.69 27.47
C LYS A 113 -6.56 6.01 26.80
N CYS A 114 -6.13 7.13 27.37
CA CYS A 114 -6.33 8.46 26.78
C CYS A 114 -5.62 8.56 25.43
N LEU A 115 -4.36 8.15 25.37
CA LEU A 115 -3.59 8.11 24.12
C LEU A 115 -4.24 7.19 23.08
N PHE A 116 -4.67 5.99 23.46
CA PHE A 116 -5.33 5.06 22.56
C PHE A 116 -6.66 5.59 22.03
N ALA A 117 -7.48 6.21 22.90
CA ALA A 117 -8.72 6.85 22.51
C ALA A 117 -8.47 8.03 21.55
N LEU A 118 -7.46 8.85 21.83
CA LEU A 118 -7.06 9.96 20.97
C LEU A 118 -6.59 9.46 19.59
N LEU A 119 -5.84 8.35 19.56
CA LEU A 119 -5.36 7.71 18.33
C LEU A 119 -6.54 7.16 17.50
N ILE A 120 -7.52 6.51 18.14
CA ILE A 120 -8.75 6.05 17.47
C ILE A 120 -9.55 7.23 16.92
N ILE A 121 -9.78 8.27 17.73
CA ILE A 121 -10.49 9.48 17.30
C ILE A 121 -9.78 10.11 16.11
N TRP A 122 -8.44 10.17 16.14
CA TRP A 122 -7.64 10.72 15.07
C TRP A 122 -7.74 9.88 13.78
N ILE A 123 -7.68 8.54 13.88
CA ILE A 123 -7.88 7.64 12.73
C ILE A 123 -9.27 7.85 12.13
N ILE A 124 -10.33 7.88 12.95
CA ILE A 124 -11.70 8.11 12.49
C ILE A 124 -11.82 9.48 11.83
N ALA A 125 -11.32 10.54 12.47
CA ALA A 125 -11.32 11.89 11.91
C ALA A 125 -10.57 11.95 10.58
N LYS A 126 -9.46 11.21 10.43
CA LYS A 126 -8.71 11.13 9.18
C LYS A 126 -9.48 10.38 8.09
N LEU A 127 -10.10 9.25 8.42
CA LEU A 127 -10.95 8.50 7.49
C LEU A 127 -12.15 9.32 7.03
N VAL A 128 -12.84 9.99 7.95
CA VAL A 128 -13.95 10.90 7.63
C VAL A 128 -13.44 12.07 6.79
N SER A 129 -12.31 12.67 7.13
CA SER A 129 -11.70 13.75 6.34
C SER A 129 -11.37 13.29 4.92
N VAL A 130 -10.78 12.10 4.75
CA VAL A 130 -10.53 11.51 3.42
C VAL A 130 -11.85 11.28 2.70
N PHE A 131 -12.86 10.71 3.35
CA PHE A 131 -14.15 10.43 2.71
C PHE A 131 -14.87 11.71 2.27
N ILE A 132 -14.87 12.75 3.13
CA ILE A 132 -15.41 14.08 2.84
C ILE A 132 -14.61 14.73 1.71
N LEU A 133 -13.28 14.73 1.76
CA LEU A 133 -12.46 15.31 0.70
C LEU A 133 -12.67 14.59 -0.62
N THR A 134 -12.75 13.26 -0.63
CA THR A 134 -12.94 12.47 -1.86
C THR A 134 -14.37 12.58 -2.40
N GLY A 135 -15.37 12.73 -1.52
CA GLY A 135 -16.78 12.86 -1.88
C GLY A 135 -17.20 14.28 -2.26
N LEU A 136 -16.69 15.30 -1.56
CA LEU A 136 -17.01 16.72 -1.80
C LEU A 136 -16.10 17.37 -2.84
N ARG A 137 -14.83 16.94 -2.91
CA ARG A 137 -14.02 17.17 -4.10
C ARG A 137 -13.99 15.84 -4.85
N PRO A 138 -14.94 15.58 -5.77
CA PRO A 138 -14.58 14.70 -6.86
C PRO A 138 -13.26 15.27 -7.37
N ILE A 139 -12.21 14.45 -7.35
CA ILE A 139 -10.97 14.80 -8.03
C ILE A 139 -11.45 15.01 -9.45
N PHE A 140 -11.70 16.27 -9.82
CA PHE A 140 -12.02 16.63 -11.17
C PHE A 140 -10.81 16.12 -11.90
N ALA A 141 -11.00 15.06 -12.69
CA ALA A 141 -9.93 14.43 -13.43
C ALA A 141 -9.14 15.49 -14.20
N TRP A 142 -9.78 16.62 -14.52
CA TRP A 142 -9.19 17.84 -15.05
C TRP A 142 -8.03 18.44 -14.24
N ASP A 143 -8.07 18.48 -12.92
CA ASP A 143 -7.04 19.15 -12.09
C ASP A 143 -5.82 18.22 -11.87
N ALA A 144 -6.10 16.92 -11.68
CA ALA A 144 -5.05 15.89 -11.68
C ALA A 144 -4.42 15.74 -13.07
N TRP A 145 -5.24 15.75 -14.14
CA TRP A 145 -4.78 15.74 -15.52
C TRP A 145 -3.99 17.01 -15.83
N ALA A 146 -4.48 18.20 -15.49
CA ALA A 146 -3.79 19.47 -15.76
C ALA A 146 -2.45 19.54 -15.04
N ASN A 147 -2.35 19.18 -13.76
CA ASN A 147 -1.08 19.21 -13.05
C ASN A 147 -0.08 18.15 -13.54
N TRP A 148 -0.54 16.92 -13.82
CA TRP A 148 0.36 15.86 -14.30
C TRP A 148 0.75 16.06 -15.77
N SER A 149 -0.17 16.51 -16.62
CA SER A 149 0.11 16.79 -18.03
C SER A 149 0.86 18.11 -18.24
N ALA A 150 0.66 19.14 -17.40
CA ALA A 150 1.51 20.32 -17.38
C ALA A 150 2.94 19.99 -16.92
N GLY A 151 3.07 19.16 -15.88
CA GLY A 151 4.37 18.63 -15.44
C GLY A 151 5.09 17.87 -16.56
N ALA A 152 4.38 16.98 -17.26
CA ALA A 152 4.94 16.23 -18.39
C ALA A 152 5.31 17.11 -19.59
N LYS A 153 4.48 18.11 -19.92
CA LYS A 153 4.77 19.08 -21.00
C LYS A 153 6.00 19.93 -20.69
N ASN A 154 6.12 20.44 -19.46
CA ASN A 154 7.29 21.23 -19.05
C ASN A 154 8.58 20.42 -19.13
N LEU A 155 8.53 19.13 -18.76
CA LEU A 155 9.67 18.23 -18.81
C LEU A 155 10.10 17.92 -20.27
N LEU A 156 9.15 17.85 -21.19
CA LEU A 156 9.40 17.65 -22.62
C LEU A 156 9.97 18.92 -23.27
N LEU A 157 9.47 20.09 -22.88
CA LEU A 157 9.93 21.39 -23.38
C LEU A 157 11.35 21.73 -22.87
N LEU A 158 11.64 21.41 -21.61
CA LEU A 158 13.01 21.48 -21.07
C LEU A 158 13.98 20.56 -21.81
N LYS A 159 13.51 19.41 -22.30
CA LYS A 159 14.32 18.48 -23.08
C LYS A 159 14.64 19.01 -24.47
N GLU A 160 13.70 19.69 -25.13
CA GLU A 160 13.94 20.34 -26.44
C GLU A 160 14.87 21.55 -26.32
N LEU A 161 14.84 22.26 -25.19
CA LEU A 161 15.76 23.38 -24.93
C LEU A 161 17.18 22.95 -24.55
N ALA A 162 17.36 21.70 -24.10
CA ALA A 162 18.64 21.14 -23.69
C ALA A 162 19.34 20.28 -24.77
N ALA A 163 18.71 20.12 -25.94
CA ALA A 163 19.24 19.42 -27.12
C ALA A 163 19.66 20.42 -28.20
#